data_AF-A0A2J8RN23-F1
#
_entry.id   AF-A0A2J8RN23-F1
#
_cell.length_a   1.000
_cell.length_b   1.000
_cell.length_c   1.000
_cell.angle_alpha   90.00
_cell.angle_beta   90.00
_cell.angle_gamma   90.00
#
_symmetry.space_group_name_H-M   'P 1'
#
loop_
_entity.id
_entity.type
_entity.pdbx_description
1 polymer ?
#
loop_
_entity_poly.entity_id
_entity_poly.type
_entity_poly.pdbx_seq_one_letter_code
_entity_poly.pdbx_strand_id
1 'polypeptide(L)'
;MDSFDLALLQEWDLESLCVYEPDRNALRRKERERRNQETQQDDGTFNSSYSLFSEPYKTNKGDELSNRIQNTLGNYDEMKDFLTDRSNQSHLVGVPKPG
;
A
#
# COMPACT_ATOMS: atom_id res chain seq x y z
N MET A 1 -20.46 14.64 53.26
CA MET A 1 -20.67 14.77 51.81
C MET A 1 -22.15 14.70 51.64
N ASP A 2 -22.74 15.87 51.45
CA ASP A 2 -24.17 16.12 51.53
C ASP A 2 -24.82 15.85 50.16
N SER A 3 -26.14 15.64 50.10
CA SER A 3 -26.85 15.45 48.82
C SER A 3 -26.69 16.63 47.84
N PHE A 4 -26.34 17.82 48.36
CA PHE A 4 -25.95 18.99 47.56
C PHE A 4 -24.63 18.77 46.80
N ASP A 5 -23.65 18.07 47.40
CA ASP A 5 -22.38 17.76 46.76
C ASP A 5 -22.57 16.80 45.57
N LEU A 6 -23.55 15.89 45.67
CA LEU A 6 -23.91 14.95 44.60
C LEU A 6 -24.57 15.65 43.40
N ALA A 7 -25.45 16.63 43.65
CA ALA A 7 -26.08 17.42 42.60
C ALA A 7 -25.05 18.31 41.88
N LEU A 8 -24.13 18.92 42.64
CA LEU A 8 -23.05 19.74 42.09
C LEU A 8 -22.11 18.89 41.23
N LEU A 9 -21.78 17.66 41.66
CA LEU A 9 -20.95 16.76 40.86
C LEU A 9 -21.63 16.36 39.53
N GLN A 10 -22.95 16.14 39.55
CA GLN A 10 -23.72 15.72 38.39
C GLN A 10 -24.01 16.88 37.40
N GLU A 11 -24.14 18.10 37.90
CA GLU A 11 -24.26 19.33 37.10
C GLU A 11 -22.92 19.69 36.42
N TRP A 12 -21.80 19.55 37.15
CA TRP A 12 -20.46 19.69 36.58
C TRP A 12 -20.18 18.66 35.49
N ASP A 13 -20.68 17.43 35.63
CA ASP A 13 -20.49 16.35 34.66
C ASP A 13 -21.21 16.65 33.32
N LEU A 14 -22.37 17.32 33.36
CA LEU A 14 -23.13 17.68 32.15
C LEU A 14 -22.56 18.88 31.37
N GLU A 15 -22.15 19.95 32.05
CA GLU A 15 -21.53 21.11 31.37
C GLU A 15 -20.13 20.81 30.86
N SER A 16 -19.39 20.00 31.61
CA SER A 16 -18.10 19.45 31.17
C SER A 16 -18.30 18.66 29.88
N LEU A 17 -19.27 17.76 29.79
CA LEU A 17 -19.44 16.90 28.62
C LEU A 17 -19.62 17.69 27.30
N CYS A 18 -20.34 18.82 27.31
CA CYS A 18 -20.59 19.62 26.10
C CYS A 18 -19.38 20.46 25.63
N VAL A 19 -18.60 21.01 26.56
CA VAL A 19 -17.43 21.87 26.25
C VAL A 19 -16.14 21.06 26.09
N TYR A 20 -16.01 19.94 26.82
CA TYR A 20 -14.86 19.03 26.73
C TYR A 20 -14.95 18.05 25.56
N GLU A 21 -16.13 17.79 24.98
CA GLU A 21 -16.28 16.89 23.82
C GLU A 21 -15.45 17.36 22.60
N PRO A 22 -15.53 18.62 22.15
CA PRO A 22 -14.69 19.13 21.06
C PRO A 22 -13.18 18.98 21.35
N ASP A 23 -12.78 19.22 22.60
CA ASP A 23 -11.39 19.14 23.04
C ASP A 23 -10.91 17.67 23.12
N ARG A 24 -11.76 16.75 23.60
CA ARG A 24 -11.52 15.29 23.55
C ARG A 24 -11.41 14.79 22.12
N ASN A 25 -12.24 15.29 21.20
CA ASN A 25 -12.15 14.97 19.77
C ASN A 25 -10.84 15.48 19.15
N ALA A 26 -10.34 16.65 19.59
CA ALA A 26 -9.05 17.19 19.17
C ALA A 26 -7.87 16.38 19.74
N LEU A 27 -7.91 16.04 21.03
CA LEU A 27 -6.93 15.18 21.69
C LEU A 27 -6.88 13.77 21.07
N ARG A 28 -8.05 13.19 20.76
CA ARG A 28 -8.15 11.90 20.06
C ARG A 28 -7.52 11.97 18.67
N ARG A 29 -7.76 13.06 17.92
CA ARG A 29 -7.13 13.28 16.61
C ARG A 29 -5.61 13.43 16.73
N LYS A 30 -5.13 14.22 17.69
CA LYS A 30 -3.69 14.43 17.96
C LYS A 30 -2.97 13.14 18.34
N GLU A 31 -3.58 12.31 19.20
CA GLU A 31 -2.99 11.02 19.58
C GLU A 31 -3.05 9.99 18.44
N ARG A 32 -4.10 10.03 17.61
CA ARG A 32 -4.16 9.23 16.37
C ARG A 32 -3.05 9.64 15.40
N GLU A 33 -2.80 10.93 15.25
CA GLU A 33 -1.73 11.47 14.42
C GLU A 33 -0.35 11.08 14.96
N ARG A 34 -0.13 11.15 16.28
CA ARG A 34 1.10 10.67 16.93
C ARG A 34 1.36 9.19 16.62
N ARG A 35 0.35 8.32 16.78
CA ARG A 35 0.47 6.89 16.43
C ARG A 35 0.68 6.66 14.93
N ASN A 36 0.04 7.46 14.08
CA ASN A 36 0.23 7.37 12.63
C ASN A 36 1.68 7.70 12.26
N GLN A 37 2.31 8.71 12.87
CA GLN A 37 3.72 9.08 12.61
C GLN A 37 4.70 7.95 12.94
N GLU A 38 4.45 7.15 13.98
CA GLU A 38 5.27 5.98 14.32
C GLU A 38 5.00 4.76 13.42
N THR A 39 3.86 4.76 12.70
CA THR A 39 3.47 3.70 11.76
C THR A 39 3.69 4.11 10.30
N GLN A 40 4.02 5.37 10.04
CA GLN A 40 4.55 5.79 8.76
C GLN A 40 5.93 5.14 8.68
N GLN A 41 5.96 3.98 8.02
CA GLN A 41 7.20 3.54 7.43
C GLN A 41 7.75 4.75 6.68
N ASP A 42 8.97 5.11 7.02
CA ASP A 42 9.70 6.19 6.37
C ASP A 42 9.57 5.99 4.85
N ASP A 43 8.68 6.76 4.23
CA ASP A 43 8.51 6.83 2.77
C ASP A 43 9.83 7.29 2.10
N GLY A 44 10.84 7.67 2.89
CA GLY A 44 12.21 7.97 2.48
C GLY A 44 13.20 6.79 2.46
N THR A 45 12.89 5.61 3.04
CA THR A 45 13.84 4.47 3.04
C THR A 45 13.76 3.66 1.73
N PHE A 46 12.61 3.63 1.06
CA PHE A 46 12.52 3.18 -0.32
C PHE A 46 12.51 4.39 -1.23
N ASN A 47 13.71 4.91 -1.50
CA ASN A 47 13.94 5.75 -2.66
C ASN A 47 13.27 5.10 -3.89
N SER A 48 12.11 5.60 -4.28
CA SER A 48 11.26 5.11 -5.39
C SER A 48 11.96 5.17 -6.76
N SER A 49 13.20 5.71 -6.83
CA SER A 49 13.95 5.76 -8.08
C SER A 49 14.63 4.44 -8.49
N TYR A 50 14.55 3.37 -7.68
CA TYR A 50 15.09 2.07 -8.07
C TYR A 50 13.99 1.03 -8.28
N SER A 51 13.93 0.45 -9.49
CA SER A 51 13.04 -0.68 -9.79
C SER A 51 13.47 -1.90 -8.98
N LEU A 52 12.54 -2.53 -8.27
CA LEU A 52 12.80 -3.75 -7.46
C LEU A 52 13.46 -4.87 -8.27
N PHE A 53 13.18 -4.91 -9.58
CA PHE A 53 13.81 -5.82 -10.53
C PHE A 53 14.50 -5.04 -11.63
N SER A 54 15.68 -5.50 -12.03
CA SER A 54 16.36 -5.01 -13.23
C SER A 54 15.54 -5.36 -14.48
N GLU A 55 15.77 -4.62 -15.55
CA GLU A 55 15.20 -4.97 -16.86
C GLU A 55 15.64 -6.40 -17.27
N PRO A 56 14.71 -7.23 -17.77
CA PRO A 56 15.05 -8.56 -18.27
C PRO A 56 16.05 -8.49 -19.42
N TYR A 57 17.05 -9.37 -19.42
CA TYR A 57 18.06 -9.46 -20.48
C TYR A 57 18.11 -10.85 -21.10
N LYS A 58 18.56 -10.92 -22.36
CA LYS A 58 18.73 -12.19 -23.08
C LYS A 58 20.02 -12.88 -22.65
N THR A 59 19.98 -14.21 -22.63
CA THR A 59 21.15 -15.07 -22.36
C THR A 59 21.37 -16.04 -23.51
N ASN A 60 22.63 -16.41 -23.75
CA ASN A 60 23.03 -17.40 -24.76
C ASN A 60 23.19 -18.82 -24.19
N LYS A 61 22.96 -19.00 -22.88
CA LYS A 61 22.99 -20.32 -22.23
C LYS A 61 21.59 -20.91 -22.25
N GLY A 62 21.41 -21.99 -23.00
CA GLY A 62 20.19 -22.80 -22.97
C GLY A 62 20.33 -23.94 -21.97
N ASP A 63 19.38 -24.05 -21.04
CA ASP A 63 19.20 -25.27 -20.26
C ASP A 63 18.43 -26.34 -21.09
N GLU A 64 18.36 -27.56 -20.59
CA GLU A 64 17.68 -28.67 -21.29
C GLU A 64 16.21 -28.35 -21.59
N LEU A 65 15.55 -27.62 -20.68
CA LEU A 65 14.17 -27.19 -20.86
C LEU A 65 14.05 -26.17 -21.99
N SER A 66 14.92 -25.16 -22.04
CA SER A 66 14.95 -24.18 -23.13
C SER A 66 15.15 -24.86 -24.49
N ASN A 67 16.05 -25.85 -24.56
CA ASN A 67 16.28 -26.62 -25.79
C ASN A 67 15.04 -27.42 -26.21
N ARG A 68 14.38 -28.10 -25.27
CA ARG A 68 13.14 -28.84 -25.55
C ARG A 68 12.03 -27.92 -26.05
N ILE A 69 11.87 -26.76 -25.43
CA ILE A 69 10.87 -25.76 -25.83
C ILE A 69 11.16 -25.24 -27.24
N GLN A 70 12.39 -24.82 -27.52
CA GLN A 70 12.78 -24.34 -28.86
C GLN A 70 12.59 -25.41 -29.94
N ASN A 71 12.93 -26.67 -29.64
CA ASN A 71 12.73 -27.79 -30.58
C ASN A 71 11.24 -28.08 -30.84
N THR A 72 10.36 -27.76 -29.90
CA THR A 72 8.92 -28.07 -30.00
C THR A 72 8.13 -26.91 -30.60
N LEU A 73 8.48 -25.68 -30.24
CA LEU A 73 7.73 -24.46 -30.60
C LEU A 73 8.43 -23.58 -31.63
N GLY A 74 9.69 -23.90 -31.97
CA GLY A 74 10.51 -23.11 -32.89
C GLY A 74 11.20 -21.92 -32.20
N ASN A 75 11.81 -21.06 -33.02
CA ASN A 75 12.52 -19.88 -32.55
C ASN A 75 11.52 -18.79 -32.10
N TYR A 76 11.71 -18.29 -30.87
CA TYR A 76 10.86 -17.24 -30.32
C TYR A 76 10.94 -15.92 -31.11
N ASP A 77 12.13 -15.51 -31.55
CA ASP A 77 12.31 -14.22 -32.23
C ASP A 77 11.62 -14.16 -33.59
N GLU A 78 11.42 -15.30 -34.24
CA GLU A 78 10.66 -15.41 -35.50
C GLU A 78 9.15 -15.40 -35.26
N MET A 79 8.70 -15.92 -34.11
CA MET A 79 7.28 -16.13 -33.83
C MET A 79 6.64 -15.03 -32.98
N LYS A 80 7.43 -14.24 -32.24
CA LYS A 80 6.95 -13.24 -31.27
C LYS A 80 6.07 -12.16 -31.89
N ASP A 81 6.34 -11.79 -33.14
CA ASP A 81 5.63 -10.71 -33.82
C ASP A 81 4.18 -11.13 -34.08
N PHE A 82 3.94 -12.38 -34.48
CA PHE A 82 2.59 -12.95 -34.63
C PHE A 82 1.81 -13.10 -33.31
N LEU A 83 2.51 -13.20 -32.17
CA LEU A 83 1.89 -13.33 -30.84
C LEU A 83 1.48 -11.98 -30.24
N THR A 84 2.19 -10.91 -30.58
CA THR A 84 2.05 -9.60 -29.93
C THR A 84 0.88 -8.80 -30.52
N ASP A 85 0.56 -8.99 -31.80
CA ASP A 85 -0.51 -8.26 -32.51
C ASP A 85 -1.91 -8.42 -31.91
N ARG A 86 -2.13 -9.41 -31.02
CA ARG A 86 -3.46 -9.72 -30.45
C ARG A 86 -3.53 -9.58 -28.93
N SER A 87 -2.43 -9.25 -28.27
CA SER A 87 -2.34 -9.20 -26.81
C SER A 87 -2.04 -7.76 -26.37
N ASN A 88 -3.08 -6.95 -26.21
CA ASN A 88 -3.02 -5.75 -25.37
C ASN A 88 -2.58 -6.17 -23.95
N GLN A 89 -1.27 -6.16 -23.68
CA GLN A 89 -0.68 -6.39 -22.36
C GLN A 89 -0.95 -5.19 -21.42
N SER A 90 -2.18 -4.68 -21.40
CA SER A 90 -2.60 -3.65 -20.45
C SER A 90 -2.86 -4.22 -19.05
N HIS A 91 -2.57 -5.50 -18.82
CA HIS A 91 -2.61 -6.10 -17.51
C HIS A 91 -1.31 -6.86 -17.22
N LEU A 92 -0.30 -6.14 -16.75
CA LEU A 92 0.64 -6.73 -15.80
C LEU A 92 -0.20 -7.14 -14.59
N VAL A 93 -0.57 -8.42 -14.50
CA VAL A 93 -1.35 -8.96 -13.39
C VAL A 93 -0.58 -8.66 -12.11
N GLY A 94 -1.14 -7.79 -11.26
CA GLY A 94 -0.53 -7.41 -9.98
C GLY A 94 -0.07 -5.96 -9.85
N VAL A 95 -0.18 -5.11 -10.88
CA VAL A 95 0.01 -3.66 -10.70
C VAL A 95 -1.35 -3.01 -10.38
N PRO A 96 -1.65 -2.67 -9.11
CA PRO A 96 -2.83 -1.86 -8.81
C PRO A 96 -2.66 -0.47 -9.42
N LYS A 97 -3.75 0.07 -10.01
CA LYS A 97 -3.76 1.42 -10.59
C LYS A 97 -3.46 2.46 -9.50
N PRO A 98 -2.62 3.48 -9.76
CA PRO A 98 -2.54 4.65 -8.89
C PRO A 98 -3.87 5.41 -8.98
N GLY A 99 -4.43 5.74 -7.81
CA GLY A 99 -5.69 6.50 -7.66
C GLY A 99 -5.51 7.99 -7.87
#